data_AF-A0A2V7TX40-F1
#
_entry.id   AF-A0A2V7TX40-F1
#
_cell.length_a   1.000
_cell.length_b   1.000
_cell.length_c   1.000
_cell.angle_alpha   90.00
_cell.angle_beta   90.00
_cell.angle_gamma   90.00
#
_symmetry.space_group_name_H-M   'P 1'
#
loop_
_entity.id
_entity.type
_entity.pdbx_description
1 polymer ?
#
loop_
_entity_poly.entity_id
_entity_poly.type
_entity_poly.pdbx_seq_one_letter_code
_entity_poly.pdbx_strand_id
1 'polypeptide(L)'
;MSQVSLEVISALLDGEPVAPDVLAAALLTPGAREALVDFAGVRAQLAADDSRPSPAFYRAMERLVGERSRGARTPWAILRAAAAVVVLALAAVGAITLGTRFHGNAADEPPRATRIIQFTPGVDWHEGAPQ
;
A
#
# COMPACT_ATOMS: atom_id res chain seq x y z
N MET A 1 25.78 -28.81 32.62
CA MET A 1 24.60 -27.95 32.34
C MET A 1 23.65 -28.71 31.42
N SER A 2 22.34 -28.60 31.63
CA SER A 2 21.36 -29.35 30.81
C SER A 2 21.06 -28.63 29.49
N GLN A 3 20.76 -29.38 28.43
CA GLN A 3 20.39 -28.82 27.12
C GLN A 3 19.11 -27.96 27.21
N VAL A 4 18.15 -28.37 28.05
CA VAL A 4 16.91 -27.63 28.28
C VAL A 4 17.18 -26.27 28.93
N SER A 5 18.10 -26.20 29.90
CA SER A 5 18.45 -24.94 30.55
C SER A 5 19.11 -23.96 29.57
N LEU A 6 19.94 -24.46 28.64
CA LEU A 6 20.56 -23.67 27.59
C LEU A 6 19.53 -23.11 26.60
N GLU A 7 18.58 -23.95 26.19
CA GLU A 7 17.51 -23.57 25.28
C GLU A 7 16.63 -22.46 25.86
N VAL A 8 16.26 -22.56 27.14
CA VAL A 8 15.50 -21.53 27.86
C VAL A 8 16.27 -20.20 27.92
N ILE A 9 17.58 -20.25 28.20
CA ILE A 9 18.43 -19.05 28.23
C ILE A 9 18.54 -18.41 26.84
N SER A 10 18.72 -19.21 25.78
CA SER A 10 18.77 -18.70 24.40
C SER A 10 17.45 -18.04 24.02
N ALA A 11 16.32 -18.70 24.28
CA ALA A 11 14.99 -18.17 23.99
C ALA A 11 14.78 -16.80 24.65
N LEU A 12 15.15 -16.66 25.93
CA LEU A 12 15.09 -15.36 26.63
C LEU A 12 15.92 -14.28 25.91
N LEU A 13 17.14 -14.59 25.49
CA LEU A 13 18.05 -13.63 24.85
C LEU A 13 17.63 -13.23 23.44
N ASP A 14 16.89 -14.11 22.75
CA ASP A 14 16.31 -13.83 21.44
C ASP A 14 14.98 -13.05 21.54
N GLY A 15 14.51 -12.78 22.76
CA GLY A 15 13.28 -12.04 23.02
C GLY A 15 12.01 -12.89 22.89
N GLU A 16 12.17 -14.22 22.83
CA GLU A 16 11.05 -15.15 22.82
C GLU A 16 10.38 -15.20 24.21
N PRO A 17 9.06 -15.47 24.27
CA PRO A 17 8.35 -15.54 25.53
C PRO A 17 8.79 -16.75 26.35
N VAL A 18 9.30 -16.50 27.57
CA VAL A 18 9.69 -17.52 28.54
C VAL A 18 8.94 -17.29 29.85
N ALA A 19 8.33 -18.34 30.39
CA ALA A 19 7.62 -18.26 31.67
C ALA A 19 8.61 -18.00 32.83
N PRO A 20 8.31 -17.10 33.79
CA PRO A 20 9.26 -16.70 34.83
C PRO A 20 9.73 -17.85 35.73
N ASP A 21 8.85 -18.80 36.03
CA ASP A 21 9.13 -20.00 36.82
C ASP A 21 10.06 -20.98 36.09
N VAL A 22 9.87 -21.15 34.78
CA VAL A 22 10.74 -21.96 33.92
C VAL A 22 12.14 -21.34 33.83
N LEU A 23 12.22 -20.02 33.67
CA LEU A 23 13.50 -19.31 33.70
C LEU A 23 14.20 -19.44 35.05
N ALA A 24 13.46 -19.28 36.14
CA ALA A 24 14.01 -19.43 37.49
C ALA A 24 14.60 -20.84 37.71
N ALA A 25 13.87 -21.88 37.29
CA ALA A 25 14.34 -23.26 37.36
C ALA A 25 15.61 -23.48 36.50
N ALA A 26 15.64 -22.91 35.28
CA ALA A 26 16.81 -23.00 34.42
C ALA A 26 18.05 -22.34 35.05
N LEU A 27 17.91 -21.15 35.65
CA LEU A 27 19.00 -20.40 36.29
C LEU A 27 19.55 -21.04 37.58
N LEU A 28 18.79 -21.94 38.21
CA LEU A 28 19.27 -22.76 39.33
C LEU A 28 20.17 -23.92 38.88
N THR A 29 20.18 -24.25 37.59
CA THR A 29 21.05 -25.30 37.05
C THR A 29 22.53 -24.88 37.18
N PRO A 30 23.44 -25.77 37.62
CA PRO A 30 24.86 -25.46 37.67
C PRO A 30 25.42 -25.03 36.29
N GLY A 31 26.10 -23.87 36.25
CA GLY A 31 26.67 -23.29 35.03
C GLY A 31 25.74 -22.35 34.25
N ALA A 32 24.46 -22.25 34.63
CA ALA A 32 23.46 -21.48 33.88
C ALA A 32 23.69 -19.97 33.92
N ARG A 33 24.17 -19.45 35.05
CA ARG A 33 24.45 -18.01 35.19
C ARG A 33 25.69 -17.61 34.39
N GLU A 34 26.71 -18.44 34.42
CA GLU A 34 27.93 -18.29 33.63
C GLU A 34 27.59 -18.30 32.14
N ALA A 35 26.77 -19.26 31.69
CA ALA A 35 26.31 -19.34 30.31
C ALA A 35 25.50 -18.11 29.87
N LEU A 36 24.61 -17.58 30.72
CA LEU A 36 23.87 -16.35 30.44
C LEU A 36 24.82 -15.16 30.21
N VAL A 37 25.85 -15.03 31.06
CA VAL A 37 26.88 -13.98 30.93
C VAL A 37 27.67 -14.16 29.63
N ASP A 38 28.06 -15.39 29.30
CA ASP A 38 28.80 -15.68 28.07
C ASP A 38 28.00 -15.31 26.82
N PHE A 39 26.73 -15.72 26.74
CA PHE A 39 25.86 -15.36 25.61
C PHE A 39 25.63 -13.85 25.51
N ALA A 40 25.38 -13.17 26.63
CA ALA A 40 25.23 -11.72 26.66
C ALA A 40 26.52 -11.02 26.21
N GLY A 41 27.68 -11.53 26.62
CA GLY A 41 29.00 -11.05 26.22
C GLY A 41 29.25 -11.17 24.72
N VAL A 42 28.96 -12.32 24.12
CA VAL A 42 29.07 -12.53 22.67
C VAL A 42 28.17 -11.56 21.90
N ARG A 43 26.91 -11.36 22.35
CA ARG A 43 26.00 -10.40 21.73
C ARG A 43 26.48 -8.97 21.84
N ALA A 44 27.04 -8.58 22.99
CA ALA A 44 27.61 -7.24 23.18
C ALA A 44 28.81 -7.01 22.26
N GLN A 45 29.68 -8.01 22.11
CA GLN A 45 30.80 -7.95 21.17
C GLN A 45 30.32 -7.82 19.73
N LEU A 46 29.35 -8.64 19.31
CA LEU A 46 28.78 -8.56 17.96
C LEU A 46 28.08 -7.23 17.69
N ALA A 47 27.37 -6.68 18.69
CA ALA A 47 26.73 -5.38 18.57
C ALA A 47 27.76 -4.22 18.48
N ALA A 48 28.89 -4.36 19.16
CA ALA A 48 30.00 -3.40 19.09
C ALA A 48 30.81 -3.54 17.79
N ASP A 49 30.86 -4.74 17.22
CA ASP A 49 31.48 -5.05 15.93
C ASP A 49 30.56 -4.58 14.80
N ASP A 50 30.45 -3.26 14.64
CA ASP A 50 29.62 -2.60 13.63
C ASP A 50 30.06 -3.10 12.25
N SER A 51 29.26 -4.00 11.67
CA SER A 51 29.61 -4.81 10.49
C SER A 51 29.53 -4.00 9.20
N ARG A 52 29.65 -2.67 9.28
CA ARG A 52 29.63 -1.80 8.10
C ARG A 52 30.92 -2.04 7.34
N PRO A 53 30.85 -2.61 6.13
CA PRO A 53 31.99 -2.63 5.25
C PRO A 53 32.53 -1.21 5.07
N SER A 54 33.83 -1.07 4.87
CA SER A 54 34.44 0.25 4.75
C SER A 54 33.78 1.09 3.63
N PRO A 55 33.81 2.43 3.71
CA PRO A 55 33.35 3.29 2.61
C PRO A 55 34.05 3.01 1.27
N ALA A 56 35.26 2.42 1.30
CA ALA A 56 35.96 1.98 0.11
C ALA A 56 35.34 0.70 -0.51
N PHE A 57 34.89 -0.25 0.32
CA PHE A 57 34.17 -1.43 -0.13
C PHE A 57 32.87 -1.05 -0.85
N TYR A 58 32.09 -0.12 -0.30
CA TYR A 58 30.86 0.36 -0.94
C TYR A 58 31.12 1.00 -2.30
N ARG A 59 32.14 1.85 -2.42
CA ARG A 59 32.55 2.47 -3.70
C ARG A 59 33.02 1.43 -4.72
N ALA A 60 33.70 0.37 -4.29
CA ALA A 60 34.10 -0.73 -5.18
C ALA A 60 32.87 -1.54 -5.65
N MET A 61 31.91 -1.79 -4.75
CA MET A 61 30.69 -2.53 -5.06
C MET A 61 29.76 -1.76 -6.00
N GLU A 62 29.67 -0.43 -5.85
CA GLU A 62 28.84 0.43 -6.70
C GLU A 62 29.22 0.32 -8.19
N ARG A 63 30.52 0.17 -8.49
CA ARG A 63 30.99 -0.11 -9.86
C ARG A 63 30.51 -1.47 -10.38
N LEU A 64 30.64 -2.52 -9.57
CA LEU A 64 30.28 -3.89 -9.95
C LEU A 64 28.76 -4.12 -10.07
N VAL A 65 27.98 -3.45 -9.22
CA VAL A 65 26.51 -3.55 -9.20
C VAL A 65 25.88 -2.58 -10.22
N GLY A 66 26.43 -1.38 -10.37
CA GLY A 66 25.93 -0.34 -11.29
C GLY A 66 26.00 -0.76 -12.76
N GLU A 67 26.96 -1.60 -13.14
CA GLU A 67 27.03 -2.20 -14.48
C GLU A 67 25.90 -3.20 -14.74
N ARG A 68 25.44 -3.92 -13.70
CA ARG A 68 24.37 -4.92 -13.81
C ARG A 68 22.98 -4.29 -13.94
N SER A 69 22.78 -3.09 -13.39
CA SER A 69 21.47 -2.40 -13.40
C SER A 69 21.15 -1.62 -14.68
N ARG A 70 22.14 -1.31 -15.54
CA ARG A 70 21.86 -0.63 -16.84
C ARG A 70 21.29 -1.56 -17.92
N GLY A 71 21.31 -2.88 -17.72
CA GLY A 71 20.89 -3.86 -18.73
C GLY A 71 19.54 -4.54 -18.49
N ALA A 72 18.97 -4.48 -17.29
CA ALA A 72 17.74 -5.21 -16.98
C ALA A 72 16.54 -4.27 -16.90
N ARG A 73 15.86 -4.07 -18.04
CA ARG A 73 14.42 -3.73 -18.01
C ARG A 73 13.71 -4.90 -17.36
N THR A 74 13.55 -4.84 -16.04
CA THR A 74 12.95 -5.91 -15.26
C THR A 74 11.49 -6.10 -15.67
N PRO A 75 11.03 -7.34 -15.89
CA PRO A 75 9.65 -7.62 -16.32
C PRO A 75 8.59 -7.10 -15.33
N TRP A 76 8.99 -6.89 -14.07
CA TRP A 76 8.18 -6.28 -13.02
C TRP A 76 7.86 -4.79 -13.26
N ALA A 77 8.72 -4.04 -13.94
CA ALA A 77 8.45 -2.65 -14.29
C ALA A 77 7.33 -2.55 -15.35
N ILE A 78 7.28 -3.51 -16.28
CA ILE A 78 6.21 -3.63 -17.29
C ILE A 78 4.89 -3.99 -16.60
N LEU A 79 4.90 -4.91 -15.62
CA LEU A 79 3.70 -5.25 -14.84
C LEU A 79 3.14 -4.06 -14.05
N ARG A 80 4.00 -3.25 -13.43
CA ARG A 80 3.56 -2.05 -12.68
C ARG A 80 2.96 -0.98 -13.59
N ALA A 81 3.52 -0.78 -14.78
CA ALA A 81 2.95 0.14 -15.76
C ALA A 81 1.57 -0.34 -16.24
N ALA A 82 1.40 -1.64 -16.48
CA ALA A 82 0.11 -2.22 -16.85
C ALA A 82 -0.96 -2.05 -15.76
N ALA A 83 -0.60 -2.29 -14.49
CA ALA A 83 -1.52 -2.13 -13.37
C ALA A 83 -2.01 -0.67 -13.21
N ALA A 84 -1.15 0.32 -13.41
CA ALA A 84 -1.52 1.73 -13.33
C ALA A 84 -2.57 2.12 -14.39
N VAL A 85 -2.46 1.59 -15.61
CA VAL A 85 -3.44 1.83 -16.70
C VAL A 85 -4.80 1.23 -16.36
N VAL A 86 -4.83 0.02 -15.80
CA VAL A 86 -6.10 -0.64 -15.40
C VAL A 86 -6.79 0.14 -14.28
N VAL A 87 -6.05 0.60 -13.27
CA VAL A 87 -6.62 1.41 -12.18
C VAL A 87 -7.19 2.73 -12.71
N LEU A 88 -6.47 3.40 -13.63
CA LEU A 88 -6.95 4.64 -14.25
C LEU A 88 -8.23 4.41 -15.07
N ALA A 89 -8.29 3.31 -15.82
CA ALA A 89 -9.46 2.94 -16.61
C ALA A 89 -10.69 2.64 -15.72
N LEU A 90 -10.49 1.89 -14.62
CA LEU A 90 -11.55 1.61 -13.66
C LEU A 90 -12.04 2.88 -12.95
N ALA A 91 -11.13 3.80 -12.59
CA ALA A 91 -11.50 5.09 -12.01
C ALA A 91 -12.33 5.95 -12.98
N ALA A 92 -11.96 5.98 -14.27
CA ALA A 92 -12.70 6.71 -15.29
C ALA A 92 -14.12 6.12 -15.50
N VAL A 93 -14.24 4.79 -15.57
CA VAL A 93 -15.55 4.11 -15.68
C VAL A 93 -16.41 4.35 -14.44
N GLY A 94 -15.82 4.32 -13.25
CA GLY A 94 -16.50 4.64 -11.99
C GLY A 94 -17.02 6.08 -11.95
N ALA A 95 -16.21 7.05 -12.40
CA ALA A 95 -16.62 8.45 -12.46
C ALA A 95 -17.78 8.69 -13.43
N ILE A 96 -17.78 8.05 -14.60
CA ILE A 96 -18.85 8.17 -15.61
C ILE A 96 -20.15 7.56 -15.09
N THR A 97 -20.09 6.34 -14.52
CA THR A 97 -21.28 5.64 -14.01
C THR A 97 -21.89 6.32 -12.79
N LEU A 98 -21.07 6.95 -11.94
CA LEU A 98 -21.57 7.74 -10.82
C LEU A 98 -22.16 9.08 -11.31
N GLY A 99 -21.50 9.76 -12.24
CA GLY A 99 -21.96 11.04 -12.79
C GLY A 99 -23.30 10.95 -13.53
N THR A 100 -23.54 9.86 -14.27
CA THR A 100 -24.81 9.64 -14.99
C THR A 100 -25.97 9.33 -14.05
N ARG A 101 -25.74 8.66 -12.92
CA ARG A 101 -26.77 8.43 -11.90
C ARG A 101 -27.22 9.71 -11.20
N PHE A 102 -26.33 10.70 -11.07
CA PHE A 102 -26.68 11.99 -10.45
C PHE A 102 -27.27 13.01 -11.43
N HIS A 103 -27.09 12.84 -12.74
CA HIS A 103 -27.63 13.76 -13.77
C HIS A 103 -29.04 13.39 -14.27
N GLY A 104 -29.54 12.18 -13.99
CA GLY A 104 -30.88 11.78 -14.38
C GLY A 104 -31.94 12.17 -13.36
N ASN A 105 -32.45 13.41 -13.42
CA ASN A 105 -33.79 13.77 -12.92
C ASN A 105 -34.27 15.21 -13.24
N ALA A 106 -33.58 16.00 -14.08
CA ALA A 106 -33.93 17.42 -14.25
C ALA A 106 -34.53 17.82 -15.62
N ALA A 107 -34.79 16.90 -16.56
CA ALA A 107 -35.03 17.33 -17.95
C ALA A 107 -36.07 16.57 -18.78
N ASP A 108 -37.10 15.97 -18.18
CA ASP A 108 -38.19 15.32 -18.96
C ASP A 108 -39.61 15.72 -18.56
N GLU A 109 -39.80 16.78 -17.74
CA GLU A 109 -41.14 17.38 -17.62
C GLU A 109 -41.27 18.48 -18.69
N PRO A 110 -42.09 18.28 -19.74
CA PRO A 110 -42.31 19.33 -20.72
C PRO A 110 -42.88 20.58 -20.03
N PRO A 111 -42.38 21.79 -20.35
CA PRO A 111 -42.80 23.00 -19.67
C PRO A 111 -44.31 23.19 -19.84
N ARG A 112 -45.02 23.42 -18.72
CA ARG A 112 -46.46 23.70 -18.77
C ARG A 112 -46.68 25.02 -19.52
N ALA A 113 -47.61 25.01 -20.47
CA ALA A 113 -47.95 26.21 -21.23
C ALA A 113 -48.43 27.32 -20.28
N THR A 114 -47.67 28.42 -20.20
CA THR A 114 -48.00 29.56 -19.33
C THR A 114 -49.16 30.40 -19.88
N ARG A 115 -49.45 30.30 -21.19
CA ARG A 115 -50.48 31.09 -21.86
C ARG A 115 -50.94 30.41 -23.13
N ILE A 116 -52.26 30.41 -23.36
CA ILE A 116 -52.87 30.01 -24.63
C ILE A 116 -53.41 31.28 -25.29
N ILE A 117 -53.00 31.54 -26.53
CA ILE A 117 -53.54 32.64 -27.34
C ILE A 117 -54.58 32.03 -28.27
N GLN A 118 -55.83 32.42 -28.11
CA GLN A 118 -56.89 32.12 -29.08
C GLN A 118 -57.00 33.29 -30.04
N PHE A 119 -57.15 32.95 -31.32
CA PHE A 119 -57.36 33.92 -32.37
C PHE A 119 -58.76 33.76 -32.95
N THR A 120 -59.42 34.88 -33.23
CA THR A 120 -60.78 34.92 -33.76
C THR A 120 -60.76 35.31 -35.25
N PRO A 121 -61.27 34.44 -36.15
CA PRO A 121 -61.36 34.76 -37.57
C PRO A 121 -62.20 36.02 -37.82
N GLY A 122 -61.71 36.92 -38.67
CA GLY A 122 -62.39 38.19 -38.95
C GLY A 122 -62.13 39.32 -37.95
N VAL A 123 -61.37 39.06 -36.87
CA VAL A 123 -60.81 40.10 -35.98
C VAL A 123 -59.29 40.09 -36.07
N ASP A 124 -58.66 38.93 -35.87
CA ASP A 124 -57.20 38.81 -35.79
C ASP A 124 -56.53 38.50 -37.13
N TRP A 125 -57.29 37.99 -38.10
CA TRP A 125 -56.84 37.90 -39.48
C TRP A 125 -58.02 38.03 -40.44
N HIS A 126 -57.75 38.65 -41.59
CA HIS A 126 -58.66 38.73 -42.73
C HIS A 126 -58.04 37.93 -43.87
N GLU A 127 -58.79 36.94 -44.38
CA GLU A 127 -58.40 36.22 -45.59
C GLU A 127 -58.58 37.17 -46.77
N GLY A 128 -57.47 37.55 -47.41
CA GLY A 128 -57.52 38.34 -48.64
C GLY A 128 -58.22 37.54 -49.75
N ALA A 129 -59.26 38.12 -50.34
CA ALA A 129 -59.92 37.53 -51.50
C ALA A 129 -58.94 37.43 -52.68
N PRO A 130 -58.85 36.26 -53.36
CA PRO A 130 -57.99 36.11 -54.52
C PRO A 130 -58.51 36.98 -55.68
N GLN A 131 -57.62 37.79 -56.27
CA GLN A 131 -57.83 38.44 -57.58
C GLN A 131 -57.41 37.49 -58.70
#